data_AF-A0A2E2D6D1-F1
#
_entry.id   AF-A0A2E2D6D1-F1
#
_cell.length_a   1.000
_cell.length_b   1.000
_cell.length_c   1.000
_cell.angle_alpha   90.00
_cell.angle_beta   90.00
_cell.angle_gamma   90.00
#
_symmetry.space_group_name_H-M   'P 1'
#
loop_
_entity.id
_entity.type
_entity.pdbx_description
1 polymer ?
#
loop_
_entity_poly.entity_id
_entity_poly.type
_entity_poly.pdbx_seq_one_letter_code
_entity_poly.pdbx_strand_id
1 'polypeptide(L)' 'MTDMVNHPPHYQSDNGIECIDAIRAALGKEGFIAYCKGTSIKYLWRDKWDNEEDLKKGIWYQNKAIEAMNED' A
#
# COMPACT_ATOMS: atom_id res chain seq x y z
N MET A 1 7.46 -3.79 19.58
CA MET A 1 7.58 -4.53 18.30
C MET A 1 7.35 -3.52 17.19
N THR A 2 8.17 -3.52 16.15
CA THR A 2 8.03 -2.60 15.01
C THR A 2 6.90 -3.08 14.11
N ASP A 3 5.93 -2.22 13.80
CA ASP A 3 4.81 -2.55 12.90
C ASP A 3 5.26 -2.45 11.44
N MET A 4 5.70 -3.57 10.87
CA MET A 4 6.21 -3.65 9.50
C MET A 4 5.12 -3.67 8.42
N VAL A 5 3.83 -3.62 8.81
CA VAL A 5 2.70 -3.64 7.88
C VAL A 5 2.11 -2.24 7.74
N ASN A 6 1.80 -1.58 8.87
CA ASN A 6 1.14 -0.28 8.86
C ASN A 6 2.15 0.89 8.87
N HIS A 7 3.31 0.72 9.52
CA HIS A 7 4.30 1.80 9.68
C HIS A 7 5.74 1.29 9.55
N PRO A 8 6.17 0.81 8.36
CA PRO A 8 7.54 0.36 8.21
C PRO A 8 8.47 1.60 8.28
N PRO A 9 9.54 1.57 9.10
CA PRO A 9 10.36 2.76 9.42
C PRO A 9 11.00 3.49 8.23
N HIS A 10 11.01 2.87 7.05
CA HIS A 10 11.66 3.36 5.83
C HIS A 10 10.69 3.99 4.83
N TYR A 11 9.38 4.09 5.14
CA TYR A 11 8.39 4.72 4.26
C TYR A 11 7.94 6.11 4.68
N GLN A 12 8.38 6.56 5.86
CA GLN A 12 8.08 7.90 6.35
C GLN A 12 9.21 8.84 5.94
N SER A 13 8.87 9.96 5.31
CA SER A 13 9.84 11.03 5.06
C SER A 13 10.14 11.80 6.34
N ASP A 14 11.29 12.48 6.40
CA ASP A 14 11.76 13.21 7.60
C ASP A 14 10.79 14.30 8.10
N ASN A 15 9.79 14.68 7.29
CA ASN A 15 8.76 15.67 7.62
C ASN A 15 7.39 15.05 7.97
N GLY A 16 7.30 13.72 8.11
CA GLY A 16 6.08 13.01 8.51
C GLY A 16 5.09 12.72 7.37
N ILE A 17 5.43 13.03 6.12
CA ILE A 17 4.63 12.61 4.96
C ILE A 17 4.91 11.13 4.68
N GLU A 18 3.87 10.32 4.62
CA GLU A 18 3.98 8.92 4.22
C GLU A 18 4.19 8.82 2.70
N CYS A 19 5.08 7.94 2.28
CA CYS A 19 5.39 7.74 0.85
C CYS A 19 4.15 7.41 0.00
N ILE A 20 3.17 6.71 0.59
CA ILE A 20 1.90 6.38 -0.08
C ILE A 20 1.10 7.65 -0.46
N ASP A 21 1.14 8.70 0.37
CA ASP A 21 0.45 9.96 0.11
C ASP A 21 1.13 10.74 -1.00
N ALA A 22 2.47 10.73 -1.04
CA ALA A 22 3.23 11.31 -2.14
C ALA A 22 2.95 10.60 -3.48
N ILE A 23 2.88 9.27 -3.48
CA ILE A 23 2.51 8.47 -4.65
C ILE A 23 1.08 8.81 -5.10
N ARG A 24 0.14 8.91 -4.16
CA ARG A 24 -1.23 9.29 -4.45
C ARG A 24 -1.32 10.67 -5.11
N ALA A 25 -0.63 11.66 -4.55
CA ALA A 25 -0.60 13.02 -5.11
C ALA A 25 0.02 13.05 -6.51
N ALA A 26 1.06 12.24 -6.77
CA ALA A 26 1.74 12.19 -8.06
C ALA A 26 0.93 11.49 -9.16
N LEU A 27 0.19 10.42 -8.82
CA LEU A 27 -0.51 9.58 -9.78
C LEU A 27 -1.96 9.98 -10.04
N GLY A 28 -2.55 10.82 -9.17
CA GLY A 28 -3.99 11.08 -9.20
C GLY A 28 -4.83 9.85 -8.81
N LYS A 29 -6.15 10.01 -8.77
CA LYS A 29 -7.09 8.99 -8.25
C LYS A 29 -7.00 7.67 -9.04
N GLU A 30 -7.16 7.70 -10.36
CA GLU A 30 -7.14 6.48 -11.18
C GLU A 30 -5.78 5.79 -11.17
N GLY A 31 -4.69 6.58 -11.26
CA GLY A 31 -3.32 6.07 -11.23
C GLY A 31 -2.97 5.43 -9.89
N PHE A 32 -3.40 6.04 -8.78
CA PHE A 32 -3.21 5.49 -7.43
C PHE A 32 -3.98 4.17 -7.25
N ILE A 33 -5.22 4.10 -7.71
CA ILE A 33 -6.02 2.86 -7.68
C ILE A 33 -5.31 1.74 -8.47
N ALA A 34 -4.79 2.05 -9.66
CA ALA A 34 -4.05 1.08 -10.48
C ALA A 34 -2.76 0.62 -9.78
N TYR A 35 -2.02 1.54 -9.17
CA TYR A 35 -0.83 1.26 -8.38
C TYR A 35 -1.12 0.32 -7.20
N CYS A 36 -2.18 0.59 -6.44
CA CYS A 36 -2.58 -0.25 -5.32
C CYS A 36 -2.96 -1.67 -5.77
N LYS A 37 -3.72 -1.81 -6.87
CA LYS A 37 -4.05 -3.12 -7.45
C LYS A 37 -2.81 -3.90 -7.86
N GLY A 38 -1.89 -3.27 -8.60
CA GLY A 38 -0.63 -3.90 -9.02
C GLY A 38 0.25 -4.29 -7.83
N THR A 39 0.33 -3.45 -6.80
CA THR A 39 1.11 -3.73 -5.59
C THR A 39 0.49 -4.85 -4.75
N SER A 40 -0.84 -4.96 -4.69
CA SER A 40 -1.52 -6.10 -4.07
C SER A 40 -1.16 -7.40 -4.79
N ILE A 41 -1.22 -7.42 -6.14
CA ILE A 41 -0.82 -8.59 -6.95
C ILE A 41 0.63 -8.98 -6.66
N LYS A 42 1.55 -8.00 -6.54
CA LYS A 42 2.96 -8.26 -6.19
C LYS A 42 3.09 -9.04 -4.88
N TYR A 43 2.37 -8.65 -3.83
CA TYR A 43 2.44 -9.36 -2.55
C TYR A 43 1.79 -10.73 -2.59
N LEU A 44 0.62 -10.87 -3.23
CA LEU A 44 -0.03 -12.17 -3.43
C LEU A 44 0.84 -13.12 -4.27
N TRP A 45 1.61 -12.61 -5.23
CA TRP A 45 2.55 -13.43 -5.99
C TRP A 45 3.77 -13.84 -5.17
N ARG A 46 4.23 -12.97 -4.26
CA ARG A 46 5.36 -13.26 -3.35
C ARG A 46 4.99 -14.29 -2.28
N ASP A 47 3.72 -14.33 -1.87
CA ASP A 47 3.16 -15.24 -0.87
C ASP A 47 3.18 -16.73 -1.24
N LYS A 48 3.83 -17.14 -2.35
CA LYS A 48 4.08 -18.55 -2.69
C LYS A 48 4.82 -19.37 -1.61
N TRP A 49 5.19 -18.75 -0.49
CA TRP A 49 5.94 -19.31 0.62
C TRP A 49 5.18 -19.26 1.97
N ASP A 50 3.84 -19.15 1.97
CA ASP A 50 2.97 -19.08 3.17
C ASP A 50 3.37 -17.96 4.14
N ASN A 51 3.48 -16.74 3.63
CA ASN A 51 3.90 -15.58 4.42
C ASN A 51 2.70 -14.69 4.78
N GLU A 52 2.18 -14.86 5.99
CA GLU A 52 1.05 -14.06 6.52
C GLU A 52 1.29 -12.54 6.39
N GLU A 53 2.54 -12.07 6.47
CA GLU A 53 2.87 -10.65 6.29
C GLU A 53 2.58 -10.16 4.87
N ASP A 54 2.80 -11.00 3.85
CA ASP A 54 2.51 -10.67 2.45
C ASP A 54 1.01 -10.62 2.18
N LEU A 55 0.24 -11.55 2.76
CA LEU A 55 -1.22 -11.49 2.71
C LEU A 55 -1.74 -10.20 3.34
N LYS A 56 -1.24 -9.84 4.53
CA LYS A 56 -1.62 -8.59 5.21
C LYS A 56 -1.28 -7.36 4.38
N LYS A 57 -0.10 -7.33 3.74
CA LYS A 57 0.28 -6.25 2.82
C LYS A 57 -0.62 -6.21 1.58
N GLY A 58 -0.97 -7.37 1.02
CA GLY A 58 -1.91 -7.47 -0.10
C GLY A 58 -3.27 -6.85 0.23
N ILE A 59 -3.82 -7.17 1.41
CA ILE A 59 -5.08 -6.62 1.94
C ILE A 59 -4.97 -5.11 2.16
N TRP A 60 -3.86 -4.64 2.76
CA TRP A 60 -3.64 -3.22 3.01
C TRP A 60 -3.75 -2.38 1.73
N TYR A 61 -3.12 -2.81 0.64
CA TYR A 61 -3.21 -2.11 -0.64
C TYR A 61 -4.61 -2.19 -1.28
N GLN A 62 -5.34 -3.29 -1.07
CA GLN A 62 -6.74 -3.39 -1.54
C GLN A 62 -7.63 -2.38 -0.81
N ASN A 63 -7.49 -2.27 0.51
CA ASN A 63 -8.24 -1.30 1.30
C ASN A 63 -7.93 0.14 0.86
N LYS A 64 -6.65 0.48 0.59
CA LYS A 64 -6.29 1.79 0.03
C LYS A 64 -6.92 2.07 -1.33
N ALA A 65 -7.04 1.06 -2.19
CA ALA A 65 -7.75 1.23 -3.46
C ALA A 65 -9.25 1.48 -3.25
N ILE A 66 -9.90 0.78 -2.31
CA ILE A 66 -11.32 0.97 -1.98
C ILE A 66 -11.57 2.35 -1.37
N GLU A 67 -10.72 2.77 -0.43
CA GLU A 67 -10.75 4.13 0.14
C GLU A 67 -10.72 5.18 -0.97
N ALA A 68 -9.74 5.10 -1.89
CA ALA A 68 -9.62 6.04 -3.01
C ALA A 68 -10.80 6.01 -3.99
N MET A 69 -11.49 4.87 -4.16
CA MET A 69 -12.69 4.77 -4.99
C MET A 69 -13.91 5.48 -4.37
N ASN A 70 -14.00 5.47 -3.05
CA ASN A 70 -15.13 6.01 -2.28
C ASN A 70 -14.97 7.49 -1.92
N GLU A 71 -13.81 8.08 -2.16
CA GLU A 71 -13.62 9.53 -2.05
C GLU A 71 -14.25 10.21 -3.28
N ASP A 72 -15.07 11.23 -3.07
CA ASP A 72 -15.79 11.95 -4.14
C ASP A 72 -14.84 12.61 -5.15
#